data_AF-A0A6L5BD58-F1
#
_entry.id   AF-A0A6L5BD58-F1
#
_cell.length_a   1.000
_cell.length_b   1.000
_cell.length_c   1.000
_cell.angle_alpha   90.00
_cell.angle_beta   90.00
_cell.angle_gamma   90.00
#
_symmetry.space_group_name_H-M   'P 1'
#
loop_
_entity.id
_entity.type
_entity.pdbx_description
1 polymer ?
#
loop_
_entity_poly.entity_id
_entity_poly.type
_entity_poly.pdbx_seq_one_letter_code
_entity_poly.pdbx_strand_id
1 'polypeptide(L)'
;MFPKATYEMFAQKMYQTYKNHKRFTKPKLARTDFTINHYVGDVTYVADQSLDKNKDYVIAEHQALLDASKCNFKTDLCSTLYFKSSNKLQSLMETLSTTEPHYIRCVKPNSVLKPRIFENFSVINQLRYGRQLESAMQGIQQSDHLMNFLNDSECCLQMFWMDQMKIFSCVAICDRMGLKRYQ
;
A
#
# COMPACT_ATOMS: atom_id res chain seq x y z
N MET A 1 25.02 -4.13 16.10
CA MET A 1 24.93 -2.85 15.37
C MET A 1 26.32 -2.53 14.83
N PHE A 2 26.46 -2.20 13.55
CA PHE A 2 27.77 -1.87 12.97
C PHE A 2 28.12 -0.41 13.31
N PRO A 3 29.13 -0.15 14.15
CA PRO A 3 29.36 1.18 14.74
C PRO A 3 29.76 2.27 13.73
N LYS A 4 30.06 1.91 12.47
CA LYS A 4 30.42 2.83 11.39
C LYS A 4 29.57 2.64 10.13
N ALA A 5 28.43 1.95 10.20
CA ALA A 5 27.61 1.75 9.01
C ALA A 5 26.96 3.06 8.57
N THR A 6 27.16 3.41 7.31
CA THR A 6 26.51 4.55 6.66
C THR A 6 25.42 4.08 5.69
N TYR A 7 24.52 4.98 5.31
CA TYR A 7 23.44 4.64 4.38
C TYR A 7 23.96 4.28 2.99
N GLU A 8 25.12 4.81 2.58
CA GLU A 8 25.80 4.40 1.34
C GLU A 8 26.26 2.95 1.42
N MET A 9 26.86 2.55 2.55
CA MET A 9 27.26 1.15 2.78
C MET A 9 26.04 0.22 2.78
N PHE A 10 24.92 0.67 3.36
CA PHE A 10 23.66 -0.06 3.32
C PHE A 10 23.14 -0.24 1.88
N ALA A 11 23.06 0.83 1.10
CA ALA A 11 22.63 0.78 -0.30
C ALA A 11 23.52 -0.14 -1.14
N GLN A 12 24.85 -0.02 -0.99
CA GLN A 12 25.80 -0.89 -1.66
C GLN A 12 25.59 -2.37 -1.32
N LYS A 13 25.35 -2.68 -0.03
CA LYS A 13 25.06 -4.04 0.41
C LYS A 13 23.77 -4.56 -0.21
N MET A 14 22.70 -3.75 -0.26
CA MET A 14 21.46 -4.12 -0.94
C MET A 14 21.68 -4.47 -2.41
N TYR A 15 22.46 -3.65 -3.14
CA TYR A 15 22.78 -3.92 -4.54
C TYR A 15 23.56 -5.22 -4.74
N GLN A 16 24.46 -5.56 -3.81
CA GLN A 16 25.24 -6.80 -3.88
C GLN A 16 24.39 -8.02 -3.54
N THR A 17 23.61 -7.95 -2.46
CA THR A 17 22.80 -9.07 -1.96
C THR A 17 21.63 -9.40 -2.90
N TYR A 18 20.96 -8.39 -3.46
CA TYR A 18 19.72 -8.57 -4.22
C TYR A 18 19.87 -8.32 -5.73
N LYS A 19 21.11 -8.29 -6.25
CA LYS A 19 21.41 -8.01 -7.67
C LYS A 19 20.55 -8.79 -8.67
N ASN A 20 20.30 -10.06 -8.37
CA ASN A 20 19.60 -10.99 -9.26
C ASN A 20 18.13 -11.22 -8.84
N HIS A 21 17.64 -10.51 -7.81
CA HIS A 21 16.29 -10.71 -7.34
C HIS A 21 15.30 -9.98 -8.25
N LYS A 22 14.32 -10.71 -8.80
CA LYS A 22 13.32 -10.18 -9.75
C LYS A 22 12.50 -8.97 -9.26
N ARG A 23 12.49 -8.72 -7.94
CA ARG A 23 11.78 -7.59 -7.32
C ARG A 23 12.68 -6.48 -6.80
N PHE A 24 13.94 -6.48 -7.19
CA PHE A 24 14.91 -5.48 -6.75
C PHE A 24 15.59 -4.88 -7.97
N THR A 25 15.59 -3.55 -8.03
CA THR A 25 16.20 -2.80 -9.13
C THR A 25 17.07 -1.68 -8.56
N LYS A 26 18.26 -1.51 -9.15
CA LYS A 26 19.11 -0.35 -8.88
C LYS A 26 18.75 0.79 -9.85
N PRO A 27 18.31 1.97 -9.38
CA PRO A 27 18.09 3.15 -10.20
C PRO A 27 19.37 3.55 -10.96
N LYS A 28 19.20 4.00 -12.21
CA LYS A 28 20.35 4.38 -13.07
C LYS A 28 21.03 5.68 -12.62
N LEU A 29 20.25 6.65 -12.14
CA LEU A 29 20.72 8.01 -11.84
C LEU A 29 21.06 8.21 -10.37
N ALA A 30 20.39 7.51 -9.46
CA ALA A 30 20.63 7.65 -8.03
C ALA A 30 21.77 6.75 -7.56
N ARG A 31 22.67 7.30 -6.73
CA ARG A 31 23.83 6.57 -6.20
C ARG A 31 23.44 5.66 -5.03
N THR A 32 22.50 6.10 -4.21
CA THR A 32 22.16 5.51 -2.90
C THR A 32 20.75 4.94 -2.83
N ASP A 33 19.89 5.23 -3.81
CA ASP A 33 18.49 4.81 -3.76
C ASP A 33 18.31 3.40 -4.31
N PHE A 34 17.28 2.70 -3.86
CA PHE A 34 16.95 1.38 -4.36
C PHE A 34 15.46 1.26 -4.66
N THR A 35 15.11 0.48 -5.67
CA THR A 35 13.72 0.26 -6.07
C THR A 35 13.29 -1.14 -5.71
N ILE A 36 12.15 -1.26 -5.04
CA ILE A 36 11.46 -2.52 -4.82
C ILE A 36 10.27 -2.57 -5.77
N ASN A 37 10.23 -3.61 -6.60
CA ASN A 37 9.13 -3.88 -7.51
C ASN A 37 8.02 -4.59 -6.71
N HIS A 38 7.12 -3.81 -6.13
CA HIS A 38 5.97 -4.33 -5.40
C HIS A 38 4.94 -4.87 -6.39
N TYR A 39 3.94 -5.63 -5.89
CA TYR A 39 2.85 -6.10 -6.75
C TYR A 39 2.08 -4.95 -7.41
N VAL A 40 2.15 -3.77 -6.78
CA VAL A 40 1.42 -2.55 -7.13
C VAL A 40 2.17 -1.62 -8.06
N GLY A 41 3.42 -1.96 -8.38
CA GLY A 41 4.35 -1.12 -9.11
C GLY A 41 5.64 -0.87 -8.34
N ASP A 42 6.51 -0.11 -8.98
CA ASP A 42 7.87 0.12 -8.52
C ASP A 42 7.92 1.29 -7.55
N VAL A 43 8.48 1.06 -6.36
CA VAL A 43 8.68 2.09 -5.34
C VAL A 43 10.16 2.28 -5.13
N THR A 44 10.64 3.51 -5.36
CA THR A 44 12.03 3.88 -5.12
C THR A 44 12.17 4.50 -3.74
N TYR A 45 13.07 3.94 -2.95
CA TYR A 45 13.37 4.36 -1.60
C TYR A 45 14.68 5.13 -1.58
N VAL A 46 14.63 6.31 -0.97
CA VAL A 46 15.82 7.09 -0.66
C VAL A 46 16.48 6.48 0.57
N ALA A 47 17.74 6.04 0.44
CA ALA A 47 18.45 5.40 1.55
C ALA A 47 18.95 6.41 2.59
N ASP A 48 19.03 7.70 2.25
CA ASP A 48 19.42 8.74 3.19
C ASP A 48 18.51 8.74 4.43
N GLN A 49 19.10 8.92 5.61
CA GLN A 49 18.45 8.85 6.94
C GLN A 49 17.76 7.51 7.28
N SER A 50 17.79 6.51 6.39
CA SER A 50 17.12 5.22 6.65
C SER A 50 17.71 4.52 7.87
N LEU A 51 19.02 4.60 8.08
CA LEU A 51 19.67 4.01 9.24
C LEU A 51 19.30 4.76 10.52
N ASP A 52 19.28 6.09 10.51
CA ASP A 52 18.99 6.87 11.71
C ASP A 52 17.56 6.66 12.21
N LYS A 53 16.59 6.56 11.28
CA LYS A 53 15.20 6.19 11.59
C LYS A 53 15.03 4.77 12.13
N ASN A 54 16.05 3.92 12.03
CA ASN A 54 16.02 2.53 12.50
C ASN A 54 17.01 2.29 13.67
N LYS A 55 17.57 3.36 14.25
CA LYS A 55 18.39 3.31 15.48
C LYS A 55 17.52 3.39 16.74
N ASP A 56 16.30 2.87 16.69
CA ASP A 56 15.41 2.80 17.85
C ASP A 56 15.83 1.64 18.76
N TYR A 57 16.85 1.87 19.58
CA TYR A 57 17.22 0.95 20.65
C TYR A 57 16.92 1.57 22.01
N VAL A 58 16.39 0.72 22.89
CA VAL A 58 16.15 1.08 24.28
C VAL A 58 17.47 0.87 25.02
N ILE A 59 17.95 1.94 25.65
CA ILE A 59 19.13 1.90 26.50
C ILE A 59 18.75 1.19 27.80
N ALA A 60 19.52 0.17 28.18
CA ALA A 60 19.21 -0.68 29.35
C ALA A 60 19.14 0.13 30.65
N GLU A 61 19.92 1.20 30.75
CA GLU A 61 19.95 2.13 31.88
C GLU A 61 18.65 2.94 31.98
N HIS A 62 18.06 3.35 30.85
CA HIS A 62 16.76 4.01 30.84
C HIS A 62 15.65 3.03 31.27
N GLN A 63 15.74 1.77 30.85
CA GLN A 63 14.85 0.71 31.35
C GLN A 63 15.00 0.54 32.87
N ALA A 64 16.22 0.43 33.38
CA ALA A 64 16.47 0.24 34.81
C ALA A 64 15.95 1.41 35.67
N LEU A 65 16.11 2.67 35.21
CA LEU A 65 15.49 3.84 35.85
C LEU A 65 13.95 3.76 35.82
N LEU A 66 13.42 3.29 34.70
CA LEU A 66 12.00 3.04 34.51
C LEU A 66 11.46 1.77 35.18
N ASP A 67 12.31 0.94 35.75
CA ASP A 67 11.91 -0.12 36.67
C ASP A 67 12.02 0.38 38.13
N ALA A 68 12.99 1.26 38.45
CA ALA A 68 13.29 1.71 39.81
C ALA A 68 12.39 2.83 40.38
N SER A 69 11.89 3.77 39.56
CA SER A 69 10.92 4.80 40.04
C SER A 69 9.62 4.17 40.57
N LYS A 70 9.09 4.77 41.63
CA LYS A 70 7.93 4.33 42.43
C LYS A 70 6.57 4.82 41.91
N CYS A 71 6.52 5.39 40.71
CA CYS A 71 5.28 5.94 40.14
C CYS A 71 4.38 4.80 39.62
N ASN A 72 3.16 4.72 40.14
CA ASN A 72 2.19 3.67 39.77
C ASN A 72 1.74 3.69 38.30
N PHE A 73 1.95 4.81 37.58
CA PHE A 73 1.64 4.92 36.15
C PHE A 73 2.62 4.16 35.23
N LYS A 74 3.71 3.61 35.78
CA LYS A 74 4.79 2.97 35.01
C LYS A 74 4.45 1.60 34.43
N THR A 75 3.66 0.79 35.14
CA THR A 75 3.43 -0.62 34.79
C THR A 75 2.80 -0.77 33.42
N ASP A 76 1.93 0.18 33.05
CA ASP A 76 1.21 0.15 31.77
C ASP A 76 2.00 0.82 30.64
N LEU A 77 2.85 1.79 30.99
CA LEU A 77 3.66 2.56 30.02
C LEU A 77 4.89 1.76 29.55
N CYS A 78 5.56 1.02 30.44
CA CYS A 78 6.77 0.28 30.12
C CYS A 78 6.50 -0.94 29.20
N SER A 79 5.43 -1.68 29.46
CA SER A 79 5.09 -2.87 28.68
C SER A 79 4.81 -2.56 27.19
N THR A 80 4.28 -1.37 26.91
CA THR A 80 3.87 -0.95 25.55
C THR A 80 5.02 -0.37 24.72
N LEU A 81 5.94 0.38 25.33
CA LEU A 81 7.02 1.09 24.62
C LEU A 81 8.27 0.23 24.37
N TYR A 82 8.55 -0.74 25.25
CA TYR A 82 9.85 -1.44 25.27
C TYR A 82 9.87 -2.81 24.55
N PHE A 83 8.71 -3.30 24.09
CA PHE A 83 8.65 -4.53 23.31
C PHE A 83 9.09 -4.28 21.87
N LYS A 84 10.32 -4.73 21.57
CA LYS A 84 10.96 -4.71 20.25
C LYS A 84 9.97 -5.04 19.13
N SER A 85 9.82 -4.11 18.20
CA SER A 85 8.88 -4.14 17.07
C SER A 85 9.12 -5.29 16.08
N SER A 86 10.32 -5.89 16.09
CA SER A 86 10.80 -6.79 15.03
C SER A 86 9.94 -8.04 14.78
N ASN A 87 9.16 -8.51 15.76
CA ASN A 87 8.35 -9.74 15.60
C ASN A 87 6.83 -9.49 15.69
N LYS A 88 6.38 -8.24 15.90
CA LYS A 88 4.95 -7.93 16.08
C LYS A 88 4.14 -8.23 14.82
N LEU A 89 4.71 -7.90 13.66
CA LEU A 89 4.05 -8.16 12.37
C LEU A 89 3.91 -9.67 12.10
N GLN A 90 4.95 -10.46 12.36
CA GLN A 90 4.91 -11.89 12.11
C GLN A 90 3.85 -12.58 12.99
N SER A 91 3.86 -12.31 14.30
CA SER A 91 2.88 -12.89 15.23
C SER A 91 1.43 -12.47 14.90
N LEU A 92 1.24 -11.23 14.46
CA LEU A 92 -0.07 -10.77 13.98
C LEU A 92 -0.49 -11.53 12.72
N MET A 93 0.40 -11.69 11.74
CA MET A 93 0.10 -12.42 10.51
C MET A 93 -0.23 -13.90 10.77
N GLU A 94 0.47 -14.54 11.71
CA GLU A 94 0.18 -15.90 12.17
C GLU A 94 -1.24 -15.98 12.77
N THR A 95 -1.60 -15.03 13.64
CA THR A 95 -2.93 -14.98 14.26
C THR A 95 -4.04 -14.73 13.23
N LEU A 96 -3.83 -13.81 12.29
CA LEU A 96 -4.81 -13.54 11.24
C LEU A 96 -5.00 -14.75 10.32
N SER A 97 -3.95 -15.55 10.09
CA SER A 97 -4.04 -16.74 9.24
C SER A 97 -4.93 -17.84 9.80
N THR A 98 -5.22 -17.84 11.11
CA THR A 98 -6.15 -18.78 11.73
C THR A 98 -7.61 -18.32 11.70
N THR A 99 -7.88 -17.15 11.13
CA THR A 99 -9.23 -16.53 11.10
C THR A 99 -9.77 -16.46 9.68
N GLU A 100 -11.08 -16.26 9.55
CA GLU A 100 -11.71 -15.95 8.26
C GLU A 100 -11.57 -14.44 7.95
N PRO A 101 -10.90 -14.05 6.86
CA PRO A 101 -10.61 -12.65 6.59
C PRO A 101 -11.78 -11.94 5.88
N HIS A 102 -12.23 -10.83 6.43
CA HIS A 102 -13.15 -9.90 5.78
C HIS A 102 -12.43 -8.56 5.49
N TYR A 103 -12.50 -8.10 4.23
CA TYR A 103 -11.74 -6.92 3.79
C TYR A 103 -12.67 -5.72 3.53
N ILE A 104 -12.48 -4.64 4.27
CA ILE A 104 -13.07 -3.34 3.96
C ILE A 104 -11.97 -2.48 3.32
N ARG A 105 -12.28 -1.88 2.17
CA ARG A 105 -11.35 -1.05 1.41
C ARG A 105 -11.85 0.40 1.36
N CYS A 106 -11.07 1.31 1.91
CA CYS A 106 -11.39 2.73 1.88
C CYS A 106 -10.80 3.37 0.61
N VAL A 107 -11.59 4.21 -0.06
CA VAL A 107 -11.17 4.99 -1.23
C VAL A 107 -11.18 6.46 -0.87
N LYS A 108 -10.07 7.17 -1.16
CA LYS A 108 -9.99 8.62 -1.04
C LYS A 108 -10.48 9.25 -2.36
N PRO A 109 -11.66 9.89 -2.39
CA PRO A 109 -12.25 10.38 -3.64
C PRO A 109 -11.52 11.60 -4.20
N ASN A 110 -10.88 12.40 -3.35
CA ASN A 110 -10.11 13.57 -3.77
C ASN A 110 -9.04 13.93 -2.74
N SER A 111 -7.99 14.60 -3.20
CA SER A 111 -6.86 15.06 -2.38
C SER A 111 -7.25 16.13 -1.37
N VAL A 112 -8.24 16.98 -1.71
CA VAL A 112 -8.69 18.17 -0.95
C VAL A 112 -9.66 17.90 0.20
N LEU A 113 -10.04 16.63 0.42
CA LEU A 113 -10.91 16.18 1.51
C LEU A 113 -12.31 16.84 1.53
N LYS A 114 -12.87 17.15 0.36
CA LYS A 114 -14.19 17.77 0.24
C LYS A 114 -15.25 16.81 -0.30
N PRO A 115 -16.51 16.90 0.14
CA PRO A 115 -17.59 16.12 -0.42
C PRO A 115 -17.84 16.50 -1.89
N ARG A 116 -18.38 15.56 -2.67
CA ARG A 116 -18.79 15.74 -4.09
C ARG A 116 -17.67 16.08 -5.08
N ILE A 117 -16.41 15.98 -4.69
CA ILE A 117 -15.26 16.08 -5.60
C ILE A 117 -14.70 14.68 -5.82
N PHE A 118 -14.50 14.30 -7.08
CA PHE A 118 -14.01 12.97 -7.45
C PHE A 118 -12.87 13.07 -8.47
N GLU A 119 -11.70 12.58 -8.09
CA GLU A 119 -10.48 12.54 -8.90
C GLU A 119 -10.35 11.16 -9.56
N ASN A 120 -10.87 11.01 -10.78
CA ASN A 120 -10.89 9.74 -11.53
C ASN A 120 -9.55 9.00 -11.51
N PHE A 121 -8.46 9.69 -11.86
CA PHE A 121 -7.14 9.06 -11.95
C PHE A 121 -6.63 8.56 -10.60
N SER A 122 -6.76 9.38 -9.55
CA SER A 122 -6.37 9.03 -8.18
C SER A 122 -7.17 7.84 -7.65
N VAL A 123 -8.48 7.79 -7.94
CA VAL A 123 -9.35 6.69 -7.50
C VAL A 123 -9.06 5.42 -8.29
N ILE A 124 -8.93 5.48 -9.61
CA ILE A 124 -8.59 4.31 -10.44
C ILE A 124 -7.26 3.68 -10.01
N ASN A 125 -6.25 4.48 -9.71
CA ASN A 125 -4.98 3.96 -9.20
C ASN A 125 -5.15 3.27 -7.85
N GLN A 126 -5.94 3.83 -6.93
CA GLN A 126 -6.27 3.15 -5.67
C GLN A 126 -6.97 1.80 -5.90
N LEU A 127 -7.89 1.71 -6.87
CA LEU A 127 -8.58 0.46 -7.21
C LEU A 127 -7.66 -0.59 -7.80
N ARG A 128 -6.75 -0.17 -8.71
CA ARG A 128 -5.66 -1.01 -9.25
C ARG A 128 -4.79 -1.53 -8.12
N TYR A 129 -4.44 -0.65 -7.19
CA TYR A 129 -3.54 -0.97 -6.09
C TYR A 129 -4.15 -1.88 -5.03
N GLY A 130 -5.47 -1.78 -4.82
CA GLY A 130 -6.20 -2.67 -3.92
C GLY A 130 -6.50 -4.06 -4.47
N ARG A 131 -6.05 -4.40 -5.69
CA ARG A 131 -6.45 -5.60 -6.48
C ARG A 131 -7.96 -5.73 -6.70
N GLN A 132 -8.72 -4.65 -6.50
CA GLN A 132 -10.17 -4.70 -6.62
C GLN A 132 -10.61 -4.98 -8.06
N LEU A 133 -9.81 -4.55 -9.04
CA LEU A 133 -10.05 -4.85 -10.45
C LEU A 133 -9.80 -6.33 -10.78
N GLU A 134 -8.73 -6.93 -10.27
CA GLU A 134 -8.43 -8.36 -10.49
C GLU A 134 -9.49 -9.27 -9.85
N SER A 135 -9.91 -8.96 -8.62
CA SER A 135 -10.96 -9.71 -7.92
C SER A 135 -12.35 -9.52 -8.57
N ALA A 136 -12.67 -8.31 -9.04
CA ALA A 136 -13.90 -8.07 -9.78
C ALA A 136 -13.93 -8.82 -11.11
N MET A 137 -12.82 -8.88 -11.84
CA MET A 137 -12.74 -9.65 -13.10
C MET A 137 -12.95 -11.15 -12.89
N GLN A 138 -12.39 -11.73 -11.81
CA GLN A 138 -12.63 -13.14 -11.47
C GLN A 138 -14.06 -13.41 -10.97
N GLY A 139 -14.66 -12.47 -10.24
CA GLY A 139 -16.05 -12.58 -9.77
C GLY A 139 -17.09 -12.37 -10.88
N ILE A 140 -16.82 -11.52 -11.87
CA ILE A 140 -17.70 -11.29 -13.03
C ILE A 140 -17.76 -12.54 -13.93
N GLN A 141 -16.69 -13.34 -14.00
CA GLN A 141 -16.72 -14.63 -14.70
C GLN A 141 -17.63 -15.68 -14.02
N GLN A 142 -18.09 -15.42 -12.79
CA GLN A 142 -18.90 -16.37 -12.01
C GLN A 142 -20.31 -15.86 -11.67
N SER A 143 -20.71 -14.66 -12.11
CA SER A 143 -21.94 -14.02 -11.62
C SER A 143 -22.59 -13.09 -12.66
N ASP A 144 -23.70 -13.54 -13.25
CA ASP A 144 -24.62 -12.71 -14.06
C ASP A 144 -25.29 -11.58 -13.24
N HIS A 145 -25.25 -11.65 -11.90
CA HIS A 145 -25.88 -10.67 -11.01
C HIS A 145 -25.02 -9.43 -10.70
N LEU A 146 -23.70 -9.51 -10.84
CA LEU A 146 -22.80 -8.38 -10.58
C LEU A 146 -22.94 -7.26 -11.63
N MET A 147 -23.33 -7.61 -12.86
CA MET A 147 -23.56 -6.65 -13.94
C MET A 147 -24.74 -5.71 -13.65
N ASN A 148 -25.77 -6.20 -12.93
CA ASN A 148 -26.93 -5.37 -12.55
C ASN A 148 -26.60 -4.42 -11.39
N PHE A 149 -25.77 -4.83 -10.43
CA PHE A 149 -25.40 -4.00 -9.28
C PHE A 149 -24.46 -2.84 -9.67
N LEU A 150 -23.61 -3.05 -10.68
CA LEU A 150 -22.71 -2.01 -11.19
C LEU A 150 -23.46 -0.95 -12.03
N ASN A 151 -24.62 -1.30 -12.61
CA ASN A 151 -25.47 -0.39 -13.39
C ASN A 151 -26.14 0.70 -12.54
N ASP A 152 -26.40 0.44 -11.25
CA ASP A 152 -26.99 1.43 -10.33
C ASP A 152 -25.98 2.46 -9.80
N SER A 153 -24.69 2.27 -10.10
CA SER A 153 -23.62 3.23 -9.77
C SER A 153 -23.14 3.95 -11.04
N GLU A 154 -23.88 4.97 -11.44
CA GLU A 154 -23.78 5.78 -12.67
C GLU A 154 -22.41 6.44 -13.00
N CYS A 155 -21.32 6.12 -12.30
CA CYS A 155 -20.02 6.76 -12.51
C CYS A 155 -18.82 5.81 -12.70
N CYS A 156 -18.90 4.54 -12.32
CA CYS A 156 -17.71 3.69 -12.27
C CYS A 156 -17.51 2.80 -13.51
N LEU A 157 -18.58 2.47 -14.25
CA LEU A 157 -18.50 1.56 -15.40
C LEU A 157 -18.06 2.22 -16.71
N GLN A 158 -18.20 3.54 -16.86
CA GLN A 158 -17.87 4.22 -18.12
C GLN A 158 -16.37 4.20 -18.46
N MET A 159 -15.50 3.90 -17.48
CA MET A 159 -14.06 3.78 -17.69
C MET A 159 -13.58 2.32 -17.75
N PHE A 160 -14.45 1.34 -17.50
CA PHE A 160 -14.10 -0.07 -17.28
C PHE A 160 -13.80 -0.86 -18.56
N TRP A 161 -14.19 -0.33 -19.73
CA TRP A 161 -14.08 -1.00 -21.04
C TRP A 161 -13.03 -0.39 -21.97
N MET A 162 -12.02 0.30 -21.42
CA MET A 162 -11.02 1.03 -22.22
C MET A 162 -9.68 0.32 -22.39
N ASP A 163 -9.61 -1.02 -22.31
CA ASP A 163 -8.46 -1.70 -22.89
C ASP A 163 -8.82 -3.01 -23.60
N GLN A 164 -8.47 -3.02 -24.90
CA GLN A 164 -8.59 -4.08 -25.90
C GLN A 164 -9.97 -4.26 -26.58
N MET A 165 -10.13 -3.52 -27.69
CA MET A 165 -11.14 -3.64 -28.76
C MET A 165 -12.59 -3.24 -28.45
N LYS A 166 -12.93 -1.98 -28.75
CA LYS A 166 -14.09 -1.53 -29.57
C LYS A 166 -14.51 -0.09 -29.20
N ILE A 167 -13.97 0.88 -29.94
CA ILE A 167 -14.41 2.29 -29.90
C ILE A 167 -15.88 2.44 -30.34
N PHE A 168 -16.40 1.49 -31.15
CA PHE A 168 -17.78 1.51 -31.64
C PHE A 168 -18.87 1.23 -30.58
N SER A 169 -18.56 0.52 -29.49
CA SER A 169 -19.56 0.18 -28.47
C SER A 169 -19.84 1.31 -27.47
N CYS A 170 -18.92 2.27 -27.32
CA CYS A 170 -19.08 3.36 -26.35
C CYS A 170 -20.17 4.36 -26.77
N VAL A 171 -20.27 4.68 -28.07
CA VAL A 171 -21.32 5.56 -28.61
C VAL A 171 -22.70 4.93 -28.47
N ALA A 172 -22.83 3.63 -28.80
CA ALA A 172 -24.09 2.90 -28.73
C ALA A 172 -24.62 2.68 -27.30
N ILE A 173 -23.76 2.79 -26.29
CA ILE A 173 -24.12 2.70 -24.86
C ILE A 173 -24.44 4.09 -24.30
N CYS A 174 -23.70 5.14 -24.70
CA CYS A 174 -24.03 6.52 -24.34
C CYS A 174 -25.39 6.97 -24.90
N ASP A 175 -25.72 6.55 -26.14
CA ASP A 175 -27.03 6.79 -26.75
C ASP A 175 -28.16 6.02 -26.05
N ARG A 176 -27.89 4.80 -25.56
CA ARG A 176 -28.86 3.98 -24.81
C ARG A 176 -29.10 4.47 -23.38
N MET A 177 -28.11 5.10 -22.75
CA MET A 177 -28.22 5.69 -21.41
C MET A 177 -28.73 7.15 -21.43
N GLY A 178 -29.13 7.67 -22.60
CA GLY A 178 -29.77 8.99 -22.71
C GLY A 178 -28.85 10.18 -22.44
N LEU A 179 -27.53 9.97 -22.38
CA LEU A 179 -26.54 10.99 -22.06
C LEU A 179 -26.24 11.85 -23.31
N LYS A 180 -27.19 12.71 -23.66
CA LYS A 180 -27.01 13.70 -24.74
C LYS A 180 -26.17 14.87 -24.23
N ARG A 181 -24.83 14.76 -24.33
CA ARG A 181 -23.82 15.86 -24.47
C ARG A 181 -22.41 15.38 -24.08
N TYR A 182 -21.79 14.60 -24.96
CA TYR A 182 -20.34 14.47 -25.00
C TYR A 182 -19.88 14.85 -26.41
N GLN A 183 -19.37 16.08 -26.54
CA GLN A 183 -18.41 16.48 -27.57
C GLN A 183 -17.05 16.58 -26.89
#